data_AF-A0A1N7SIW4-F1
#
_entry.id   AF-A0A1N7SIW4-F1
#
_cell.length_a   1.000
_cell.length_b   1.000
_cell.length_c   1.000
_cell.angle_alpha   90.00
_cell.angle_beta   90.00
_cell.angle_gamma   90.00
#
_symmetry.space_group_name_H-M   'P 1'
#
loop_
_entity.id
_entity.type
_entity.pdbx_description
1 polymer ?
#
loop_
_entity_poly.entity_id
_entity_poly.type
_entity_poly.pdbx_seq_one_letter_code
_entity_poly.pdbx_strand_id
1 'polypeptide(L)'
;MTREAIHAALQACVGCDFEYEIDDVSRWIRKMVVADRFSDGRIFLAGDAAHAHPPNGGLGMNTGIQDGFDLGWKLAAMLDGWGGRNLLASYDIERRPASARAAQESLRNYGRLTDNTGHPGLLDSTRAGDELRRKLGERLVEENEKAWHAIGVHLGYSYLPSPIVIDDSASSRCDDPGTYVPSACPGNRAPHFWLRDGKSVLDLFGDGFALLSFAEFDPGPAIEAAKRIRLPLSVYRIDDTDAAVLYERKLVLIRPDGHVAWRGDDLPDDISELFDTVRGAGSVVSACRARLSEPLSAS
;
A
#
# COMPACT_ATOMS: atom_id res chain seq x y z
N MET A 1 -27.25 -16.98 19.17
CA MET A 1 -28.27 -17.64 18.30
C MET A 1 -28.49 -19.01 18.89
N THR A 2 -29.69 -19.59 18.77
CA THR A 2 -29.91 -20.96 19.24
C THR A 2 -29.30 -21.96 18.25
N ARG A 3 -29.03 -23.20 18.70
CA ARG A 3 -28.47 -24.25 17.83
C ARG A 3 -29.41 -24.58 16.68
N GLU A 4 -30.72 -24.56 16.96
CA GLU A 4 -31.78 -24.79 15.97
C GLU A 4 -31.79 -23.70 14.90
N ALA A 5 -31.60 -22.44 15.29
CA ALA A 5 -31.53 -21.33 14.34
C ALA A 5 -30.28 -21.41 13.45
N ILE A 6 -29.14 -21.87 14.00
CA ILE A 6 -27.92 -22.11 13.23
C ILE A 6 -28.13 -23.28 12.26
N HIS A 7 -28.71 -24.39 12.73
CA HIS A 7 -29.00 -25.56 11.89
C HIS A 7 -29.92 -25.20 10.72
N ALA A 8 -31.01 -24.47 10.98
CA ALA A 8 -31.93 -24.02 9.93
C ALA A 8 -31.25 -23.10 8.91
N ALA A 9 -30.37 -22.20 9.36
CA ALA A 9 -29.62 -21.32 8.45
C ALA A 9 -28.62 -22.11 7.58
N LEU A 10 -27.91 -23.07 8.17
CA LEU A 10 -26.97 -23.94 7.46
C LEU A 10 -27.68 -24.80 6.40
N GLN A 11 -28.81 -25.43 6.76
CA GLN A 11 -29.64 -26.18 5.81
C GLN A 11 -30.15 -25.28 4.67
N ALA A 12 -30.59 -24.05 4.98
CA ALA A 12 -31.06 -23.11 3.97
C ALA A 12 -29.93 -22.68 2.99
N CYS A 13 -28.69 -22.53 3.47
CA CYS A 13 -27.55 -22.19 2.64
C CYS A 13 -27.06 -23.36 1.76
N VAL A 14 -27.03 -24.58 2.30
CA VAL A 14 -26.52 -25.76 1.59
C VAL A 14 -27.58 -26.38 0.68
N GLY A 15 -28.85 -26.31 1.06
CA GLY A 15 -29.98 -26.86 0.30
C GLY A 15 -30.25 -28.35 0.53
N CYS A 16 -29.56 -29.01 1.47
CA CYS A 16 -29.79 -30.39 1.84
C CYS A 16 -29.35 -30.69 3.29
N ASP A 17 -29.65 -31.91 3.77
CA ASP A 17 -29.18 -32.41 5.05
C ASP A 17 -27.73 -32.89 4.98
N PHE A 18 -26.95 -32.59 6.03
CA PHE A 18 -25.55 -32.99 6.15
C PHE A 18 -25.10 -33.04 7.62
N GLU A 19 -24.04 -33.79 7.90
CA GLU A 19 -23.40 -33.86 9.23
C GLU A 19 -22.36 -32.74 9.38
N TYR A 20 -22.31 -32.11 10.56
CA TYR A 20 -21.34 -31.07 10.88
C TYR A 20 -21.06 -30.99 12.39
N GLU A 21 -19.90 -30.42 12.72
CA GLU A 21 -19.50 -30.02 14.06
C GLU A 21 -19.38 -28.49 14.11
N ILE A 22 -19.73 -27.87 15.24
CA ILE A 22 -19.58 -26.43 15.45
C ILE A 22 -18.39 -26.21 16.38
N ASP A 23 -17.33 -25.59 15.84
CA ASP A 23 -16.15 -25.23 16.64
C ASP A 23 -16.38 -23.95 17.46
N ASP A 24 -16.82 -22.86 16.82
CA ASP A 24 -17.10 -21.58 17.47
C ASP A 24 -18.26 -20.83 16.79
N VAL A 25 -18.97 -20.03 17.57
CA VAL A 25 -19.98 -19.09 17.08
C VAL A 25 -19.77 -17.75 17.74
N SER A 26 -19.07 -16.88 17.03
CA SER A 26 -18.82 -15.52 17.48
C SER A 26 -19.70 -14.50 16.75
N ARG A 27 -20.00 -13.40 17.45
CA ARG A 27 -20.67 -12.24 16.87
C ARG A 27 -19.63 -11.19 16.57
N TRP A 28 -19.62 -10.74 15.32
CA TRP A 28 -18.74 -9.67 14.89
C TRP A 28 -19.55 -8.50 14.34
N ILE A 29 -19.18 -7.29 14.77
CA ILE A 29 -19.82 -6.04 14.35
C ILE A 29 -18.97 -5.45 13.24
N ARG A 30 -19.54 -5.38 12.04
CA ARG A 30 -18.93 -4.66 10.91
C ARG A 30 -18.85 -3.18 11.23
N LYS A 31 -17.68 -2.59 11.00
CA LYS A 31 -17.42 -1.15 11.13
C LYS A 31 -16.63 -0.68 9.92
N MET A 32 -16.83 0.59 9.56
CA MET A 32 -15.92 1.32 8.69
C MET A 32 -15.54 2.59 9.43
N VAL A 33 -14.35 2.61 10.00
CA VAL A 33 -13.82 3.75 10.77
C VAL A 33 -12.33 3.88 10.50
N VAL A 34 -11.86 5.12 10.48
CA VAL A 34 -10.44 5.48 10.40
C VAL A 34 -10.22 6.60 11.42
N ALA A 35 -9.19 6.49 12.24
CA ALA A 35 -8.85 7.52 13.22
C ALA A 35 -8.44 8.82 12.53
N ASP A 36 -8.83 9.96 13.12
CA ASP A 36 -8.49 11.29 12.58
C ASP A 36 -6.98 11.56 12.61
N ARG A 37 -6.26 10.90 13.54
CA ARG A 37 -4.82 10.98 13.73
C ARG A 37 -4.27 9.61 14.12
N PHE A 38 -3.19 9.18 13.49
CA PHE A 38 -2.52 7.91 13.81
C PHE A 38 -1.43 8.07 14.88
N SER A 39 -1.14 9.29 15.31
CA SER A 39 -0.18 9.55 16.38
C SER A 39 -0.48 10.81 17.18
N ASP A 40 -0.10 10.76 18.46
CA ASP A 40 -0.05 11.92 19.34
C ASP A 40 1.13 11.82 20.30
N GLY A 41 2.11 12.73 20.14
CA GLY A 41 3.36 12.69 20.87
C GLY A 41 4.14 11.38 20.62
N ARG A 42 4.21 10.51 21.63
CA ARG A 42 4.94 9.23 21.59
C ARG A 42 4.02 8.01 21.49
N ILE A 43 2.72 8.23 21.25
CA ILE A 43 1.70 7.19 21.15
C ILE A 43 1.30 7.07 19.68
N PHE A 44 1.26 5.84 19.18
CA PHE A 44 0.93 5.50 17.79
C PHE A 44 -0.19 4.46 17.76
N LEU A 45 -1.08 4.58 16.79
CA LEU A 45 -2.16 3.63 16.49
C LEU A 45 -1.82 2.90 15.20
N ALA A 46 -1.97 1.58 15.16
CA ALA A 46 -1.77 0.75 13.96
C ALA A 46 -2.82 -0.37 13.89
N GLY A 47 -3.12 -0.85 12.68
CA GLY A 47 -4.13 -1.90 12.46
C GLY A 47 -5.52 -1.50 12.97
N ASP A 48 -6.26 -2.44 13.56
CA ASP A 48 -7.65 -2.24 14.03
C ASP A 48 -7.83 -1.08 15.03
N ALA A 49 -6.76 -0.66 15.72
CA ALA A 49 -6.78 0.51 16.60
C ALA A 49 -6.81 1.85 15.83
N ALA A 50 -6.30 1.86 14.59
CA ALA A 50 -6.23 3.02 13.71
C ALA A 50 -7.34 3.00 12.65
N HIS A 51 -7.72 1.82 12.15
CA HIS A 51 -8.74 1.66 11.12
C HIS A 51 -9.43 0.30 11.22
N ALA A 52 -10.74 0.25 10.98
CA ALA A 52 -11.48 -1.00 10.92
C ALA A 52 -12.38 -1.01 9.69
N HIS A 53 -12.41 -2.13 8.98
CA HIS A 53 -13.06 -2.24 7.67
C HIS A 53 -14.10 -3.38 7.67
N PRO A 54 -15.07 -3.34 6.75
CA PRO A 54 -15.76 -4.55 6.30
C PRO A 54 -14.72 -5.59 5.81
N PRO A 55 -15.00 -6.90 5.94
CA PRO A 55 -14.02 -7.93 5.61
C PRO A 55 -13.88 -8.13 4.09
N ASN A 56 -14.78 -7.52 3.30
CA ASN A 56 -14.87 -7.65 1.86
C ASN A 56 -13.58 -7.14 1.19
N GLY A 57 -12.90 -8.03 0.46
CA GLY A 57 -11.60 -7.78 -0.16
C GLY A 57 -10.38 -8.12 0.71
N GLY A 58 -10.56 -8.55 1.96
CA GLY A 58 -9.44 -9.02 2.80
C GLY A 58 -8.37 -7.96 3.11
N LEU A 59 -8.76 -6.67 3.14
CA LEU A 59 -7.81 -5.57 3.20
C LEU A 59 -7.28 -5.28 4.63
N GLY A 60 -8.10 -5.49 5.67
CA GLY A 60 -7.80 -5.08 7.05
C GLY A 60 -6.45 -5.56 7.59
N MET A 61 -6.23 -6.88 7.64
CA MET A 61 -4.97 -7.46 8.14
C MET A 61 -3.75 -6.99 7.34
N ASN A 62 -3.88 -6.95 6.00
CA ASN A 62 -2.80 -6.51 5.12
C ASN A 62 -2.41 -5.05 5.39
N THR A 63 -3.39 -4.15 5.52
CA THR A 63 -3.16 -2.75 5.88
C THR A 63 -2.52 -2.63 7.26
N GLY A 64 -2.98 -3.41 8.25
CA GLY A 64 -2.40 -3.42 9.59
C GLY A 64 -0.94 -3.91 9.64
N ILE A 65 -0.58 -4.93 8.85
CA ILE A 65 0.82 -5.39 8.70
C ILE A 65 1.67 -4.27 8.08
N GLN A 66 1.16 -3.59 7.04
CA GLN A 66 1.86 -2.49 6.41
C GLN A 66 2.09 -1.30 7.37
N ASP A 67 1.14 -1.03 8.26
CA ASP A 67 1.32 -0.01 9.30
C ASP A 67 2.46 -0.37 10.24
N GLY A 68 2.52 -1.63 10.68
CA GLY A 68 3.60 -2.13 11.51
C GLY A 68 4.96 -2.06 10.82
N PHE A 69 5.00 -2.37 9.52
CA PHE A 69 6.21 -2.31 8.71
C PHE A 69 6.72 -0.87 8.51
N ASP A 70 5.82 0.07 8.19
CA ASP A 70 6.16 1.49 8.02
C ASP A 70 6.58 2.14 9.35
N LEU A 71 5.84 1.88 10.44
CA LEU A 71 6.19 2.43 11.75
C LEU A 71 7.47 1.81 12.32
N GLY A 72 7.70 0.51 12.07
CA GLY A 72 8.80 -0.26 12.64
C GLY A 72 10.18 0.33 12.30
N TRP A 73 10.45 0.58 11.02
CA TRP A 73 11.75 1.14 10.61
C TRP A 73 11.94 2.58 11.10
N LYS A 74 10.86 3.37 11.17
CA LYS A 74 10.91 4.74 11.68
C LYS A 74 11.22 4.77 13.17
N LEU A 75 10.63 3.86 13.96
CA LEU A 75 10.97 3.71 15.37
C LEU A 75 12.42 3.25 15.56
N ALA A 76 12.87 2.26 14.79
CA ALA A 76 14.26 1.80 14.82
C ALA A 76 15.23 2.96 14.52
N ALA A 77 14.95 3.75 13.48
CA ALA A 77 15.72 4.93 13.12
C ALA A 77 15.86 5.95 14.26
N MET A 78 14.77 6.21 14.98
CA MET A 78 14.77 7.11 16.13
C MET A 78 15.57 6.55 17.31
N LEU A 79 15.52 5.24 17.54
CA LEU A 79 16.25 4.58 18.62
C LEU A 79 17.75 4.49 18.34
N ASP A 80 18.12 4.20 17.09
CA ASP A 80 19.52 4.13 16.63
C ASP A 80 20.16 5.51 16.46
N GLY A 81 19.35 6.58 16.52
CA GLY A 81 19.80 7.96 16.57
C GLY A 81 20.22 8.54 15.22
N TRP A 82 19.79 7.96 14.11
CA TRP A 82 19.95 8.51 12.76
C TRP A 82 18.65 9.13 12.21
N GLY A 83 17.49 8.75 12.76
CA GLY A 83 16.18 9.32 12.44
C GLY A 83 16.08 10.79 12.85
N GLY A 84 15.54 11.62 11.96
CA GLY A 84 15.29 13.03 12.20
C GLY A 84 13.96 13.28 12.90
N ARG A 85 13.81 14.48 13.48
CA ARG A 85 12.64 14.87 14.31
C ARG A 85 11.28 14.77 13.60
N ASN A 86 11.25 14.85 12.27
CA ASN A 86 10.02 14.79 11.47
C ASN A 86 9.71 13.37 10.97
N LEU A 87 10.60 12.39 11.21
CA LEU A 87 10.46 11.04 10.66
C LEU A 87 9.18 10.35 11.15
N LEU A 88 8.92 10.36 12.45
CA LEU A 88 7.71 9.73 13.01
C LEU A 88 6.42 10.46 12.60
N ALA A 89 6.47 11.76 12.34
CA ALA A 89 5.30 12.50 11.85
C ALA A 89 4.88 12.04 10.43
N SER A 90 5.82 11.51 9.64
CA SER A 90 5.49 10.95 8.32
C SER A 90 4.58 9.72 8.41
N TYR A 91 4.55 8.99 9.53
CA TYR A 91 3.70 7.82 9.70
C TYR A 91 2.21 8.14 9.47
N ASP A 92 1.69 9.19 10.12
CA ASP A 92 0.29 9.60 9.92
C ASP A 92 0.05 10.10 8.48
N ILE A 93 1.00 10.88 7.95
CA ILE A 93 0.91 11.45 6.60
C ILE A 93 0.84 10.36 5.52
N GLU A 94 1.58 9.27 5.72
CA GLU A 94 1.70 8.17 4.76
C GLU A 94 0.63 7.10 4.93
N ARG A 95 0.42 6.64 6.17
CA ARG A 95 -0.42 5.45 6.44
C ARG A 95 -1.90 5.77 6.58
N ARG A 96 -2.28 6.96 7.05
CA ARG A 96 -3.71 7.31 7.20
C ARG A 96 -4.43 7.39 5.85
N PRO A 97 -3.89 8.07 4.81
CA PRO A 97 -4.51 8.06 3.49
C PRO A 97 -4.57 6.66 2.85
N ALA A 98 -3.50 5.86 2.99
CA ALA A 98 -3.47 4.48 2.48
C ALA A 98 -4.52 3.59 3.17
N SER A 99 -4.67 3.73 4.49
CA SER A 99 -5.68 2.99 5.27
C SER A 99 -7.09 3.43 4.92
N ALA A 100 -7.33 4.73 4.76
CA ALA A 100 -8.63 5.25 4.33
C ALA A 100 -9.02 4.75 2.93
N ARG A 101 -8.08 4.69 1.99
CA ARG A 101 -8.28 4.10 0.67
C ARG A 101 -8.74 2.64 0.78
N ALA A 102 -8.05 1.83 1.58
CA ALA A 102 -8.40 0.43 1.79
C ALA A 102 -9.78 0.28 2.43
N ALA A 103 -10.08 1.06 3.47
CA ALA A 103 -11.39 1.08 4.13
C ALA A 103 -12.54 1.38 3.17
N GLN A 104 -12.34 2.39 2.30
CA GLN A 104 -13.32 2.79 1.29
C GLN A 104 -13.54 1.70 0.24
N GLU A 105 -12.50 1.03 -0.22
CA GLU A 105 -12.67 -0.07 -1.17
C GLU A 105 -13.38 -1.28 -0.54
N SER A 106 -13.07 -1.62 0.71
CA SER A 106 -13.82 -2.63 1.46
C SER A 106 -15.31 -2.28 1.60
N LEU A 107 -15.64 -1.01 1.80
CA LEU A 107 -17.04 -0.56 1.83
C LEU A 107 -17.72 -0.66 0.45
N ARG A 108 -17.03 -0.29 -0.63
CA ARG A 108 -17.54 -0.45 -2.00
C ARG A 108 -17.80 -1.92 -2.33
N ASN A 109 -16.87 -2.81 -1.97
CA ASN A 109 -17.01 -4.26 -2.13
C ASN A 109 -18.20 -4.81 -1.35
N TYR A 110 -18.43 -4.31 -0.13
CA TYR A 110 -19.61 -4.69 0.64
C TYR A 110 -20.91 -4.27 -0.07
N GLY A 111 -20.97 -3.04 -0.59
CA GLY A 111 -22.12 -2.55 -1.36
C GLY A 111 -22.45 -3.44 -2.56
N ARG A 112 -21.44 -3.78 -3.38
CA ARG A 112 -21.57 -4.68 -4.54
C ARG A 112 -22.15 -6.04 -4.16
N LEU A 113 -21.76 -6.61 -3.02
CA LEU A 113 -22.29 -7.89 -2.55
C LEU A 113 -23.76 -7.78 -2.12
N THR A 114 -24.13 -6.71 -1.41
CA THR A 114 -25.45 -6.58 -0.80
C THR A 114 -26.55 -6.08 -1.73
N ASP A 115 -26.20 -5.46 -2.87
CA ASP A 115 -27.15 -4.93 -3.86
C ASP A 115 -27.73 -6.01 -4.80
N ASN A 116 -27.86 -7.25 -4.32
CA ASN A 116 -28.26 -8.42 -5.11
C ASN A 116 -29.58 -9.05 -4.64
N THR A 117 -30.44 -8.26 -4.00
CA THR A 117 -31.71 -8.73 -3.45
C THR A 117 -32.90 -8.37 -4.34
N GLY A 118 -34.02 -9.10 -4.19
CA GLY A 118 -35.28 -8.74 -4.86
C GLY A 118 -35.43 -9.26 -6.29
N HIS A 119 -35.18 -10.56 -6.49
CA HIS A 119 -35.37 -11.24 -7.78
C HIS A 119 -36.52 -12.26 -7.69
N PRO A 120 -37.80 -11.85 -7.83
CA PRO A 120 -38.93 -12.78 -7.87
C PRO A 120 -38.76 -13.82 -8.98
N GLY A 121 -39.05 -15.08 -8.65
CA GLY A 121 -38.93 -16.20 -9.60
C GLY A 121 -37.51 -16.67 -9.89
N LEU A 122 -36.50 -16.15 -9.18
CA LEU A 122 -35.10 -16.60 -9.33
C LEU A 122 -34.92 -18.09 -9.02
N LEU A 123 -35.70 -18.61 -8.06
CA LEU A 123 -35.67 -20.02 -7.66
C LEU A 123 -36.66 -20.89 -8.45
N ASP A 124 -37.44 -20.31 -9.35
CA ASP A 124 -38.42 -21.08 -10.10
C ASP A 124 -37.72 -21.97 -11.13
N SER A 125 -38.14 -23.24 -11.19
CA SER A 125 -37.71 -24.21 -12.21
C SER A 125 -38.46 -23.99 -13.53
N THR A 126 -38.34 -22.77 -14.08
CA THR A 126 -38.97 -22.36 -15.34
C THR A 126 -37.94 -21.73 -16.26
N ARG A 127 -38.26 -21.65 -17.57
CA ARG A 127 -37.43 -20.94 -18.54
C ARG A 127 -37.19 -19.46 -18.17
N ALA A 128 -38.17 -18.81 -17.55
CA ALA A 128 -38.02 -17.44 -17.09
C ALA A 128 -37.06 -17.34 -15.90
N GLY A 129 -37.13 -18.30 -14.97
CA GLY A 129 -36.16 -18.44 -13.87
C GLY A 129 -34.74 -18.73 -14.37
N ASP A 130 -34.58 -19.61 -15.37
CA ASP A 130 -33.27 -19.88 -16.01
C ASP A 130 -32.66 -18.62 -16.61
N GLU A 131 -33.45 -17.85 -17.36
CA GLU A 131 -32.99 -16.60 -17.98
C GLU A 131 -32.64 -15.53 -16.94
N LEU A 132 -33.41 -15.45 -15.85
CA LEU A 132 -33.11 -14.54 -14.74
C LEU A 132 -31.81 -14.92 -14.04
N ARG A 133 -31.59 -16.22 -13.75
CA ARG A 133 -30.33 -16.73 -13.20
C ARG A 133 -29.15 -16.44 -14.11
N ARG A 134 -29.30 -16.61 -15.42
CA ARG A 134 -28.26 -16.29 -16.41
C ARG A 134 -27.85 -14.80 -16.35
N LYS A 135 -28.82 -13.89 -16.45
CA LYS A 135 -28.57 -12.43 -16.42
C LYS A 135 -27.97 -11.97 -15.09
N LEU A 136 -28.52 -12.48 -13.98
CA LEU A 136 -28.00 -12.18 -12.65
C LEU A 136 -26.56 -12.69 -12.50
N GLY A 137 -26.28 -13.92 -12.94
CA GLY A 137 -24.96 -14.51 -12.92
C GLY A 137 -23.93 -13.70 -13.72
N GLU A 138 -24.28 -13.25 -14.93
CA GLU A 138 -23.42 -12.39 -15.75
C GLU A 138 -23.04 -11.09 -15.03
N ARG A 139 -24.03 -10.39 -14.46
CA ARG A 139 -23.79 -9.17 -13.68
C ARG A 139 -22.94 -9.44 -12.44
N LEU A 140 -23.26 -10.49 -11.69
CA LEU A 140 -22.53 -10.86 -10.47
C LEU A 140 -21.06 -11.17 -10.76
N VAL A 141 -20.76 -11.85 -11.86
CA VAL A 141 -19.39 -12.13 -12.28
C VAL A 141 -18.66 -10.82 -12.57
N GLU A 142 -19.24 -9.93 -13.38
CA GLU A 142 -18.64 -8.65 -13.73
C GLU A 142 -18.40 -7.74 -12.52
N GLU A 143 -19.34 -7.69 -11.57
CA GLU A 143 -19.24 -6.85 -10.38
C GLU A 143 -18.31 -7.44 -9.31
N ASN A 144 -18.37 -8.76 -9.09
CA ASN A 144 -17.52 -9.42 -8.10
C ASN A 144 -16.07 -9.46 -8.55
N GLU A 145 -15.77 -9.59 -9.84
CA GLU A 145 -14.39 -9.57 -10.34
C GLU A 145 -13.62 -8.35 -9.82
N LYS A 146 -14.27 -7.18 -9.78
CA LYS A 146 -13.72 -5.94 -9.23
C LYS A 146 -13.41 -6.01 -7.72
N ALA A 147 -14.19 -6.79 -6.97
CA ALA A 147 -13.98 -6.99 -5.54
C ALA A 147 -12.89 -8.02 -5.20
N TRP A 148 -12.64 -8.97 -6.11
CA TRP A 148 -11.57 -9.97 -5.98
C TRP A 148 -10.25 -9.48 -6.56
N HIS A 149 -10.28 -8.55 -7.52
CA HIS A 149 -9.10 -7.99 -8.16
C HIS A 149 -8.88 -6.54 -7.68
N ALA A 150 -8.34 -6.38 -6.48
CA ALA A 150 -8.02 -5.07 -5.87
C ALA A 150 -6.50 -4.84 -5.75
N ILE A 151 -5.71 -5.36 -6.71
CA ILE A 151 -4.23 -5.34 -6.63
C ILE A 151 -3.66 -3.92 -6.57
N GLY A 152 -4.32 -2.95 -7.20
CA GLY A 152 -3.94 -1.54 -7.12
C GLY A 152 -4.10 -0.94 -5.73
N VAL A 153 -5.05 -1.43 -4.93
CA VAL A 153 -5.15 -1.05 -3.49
C VAL A 153 -4.00 -1.63 -2.68
N HIS A 154 -3.56 -2.85 -3.00
CA HIS A 154 -2.49 -3.52 -2.27
C HIS A 154 -1.10 -2.94 -2.56
N LEU A 155 -0.82 -2.60 -3.83
CA LEU A 155 0.53 -2.30 -4.31
C LEU A 155 0.67 -0.92 -4.98
N GLY A 156 -0.44 -0.32 -5.42
CA GLY A 156 -0.44 0.87 -6.27
C GLY A 156 -0.53 2.21 -5.54
N TYR A 157 -0.72 2.22 -4.22
CA TYR A 157 -0.74 3.49 -3.48
C TYR A 157 0.64 4.15 -3.45
N SER A 158 0.64 5.47 -3.31
CA SER A 158 1.84 6.30 -3.21
C SER A 158 1.81 7.10 -1.91
N TYR A 159 2.99 7.28 -1.32
CA TYR A 159 3.17 8.05 -0.08
C TYR A 159 3.25 9.56 -0.30
N LEU A 160 3.06 10.07 -1.51
CA LEU A 160 3.01 11.51 -1.70
C LEU A 160 1.72 12.12 -1.11
N PRO A 161 1.80 13.33 -0.50
CA PRO A 161 2.97 14.21 -0.40
C PRO A 161 3.76 14.06 0.91
N SER A 162 4.35 12.89 1.18
CA SER A 162 5.19 12.66 2.35
C SER A 162 6.39 13.62 2.44
N PRO A 163 6.73 14.11 3.64
CA PRO A 163 7.89 14.98 3.85
C PRO A 163 9.24 14.27 3.74
N ILE A 164 9.26 12.92 3.66
CA ILE A 164 10.48 12.11 3.55
C ILE A 164 10.63 11.48 2.16
N VAL A 165 9.84 11.95 1.18
CA VAL A 165 9.88 11.54 -0.22
C VAL A 165 10.17 12.77 -1.07
N ILE A 166 11.17 12.68 -1.95
CA ILE A 166 11.54 13.76 -2.87
C ILE A 166 10.90 13.45 -4.22
N ASP A 167 9.84 14.20 -4.53
CA ASP A 167 9.07 14.10 -5.78
C ASP A 167 9.93 14.54 -6.98
N ASP A 168 9.86 13.82 -8.09
CA ASP A 168 10.50 14.17 -9.36
C ASP A 168 9.51 14.78 -10.37
N SER A 169 8.29 15.09 -9.92
CA SER A 169 7.20 15.68 -10.70
C SER A 169 6.76 14.85 -11.91
N ALA A 170 7.06 13.55 -11.95
CA ALA A 170 6.60 12.66 -13.01
C ALA A 170 5.06 12.55 -13.04
N SER A 171 4.49 12.59 -14.24
CA SER A 171 3.08 12.95 -14.50
C SER A 171 2.07 11.80 -14.44
N SER A 172 2.50 10.53 -14.48
CA SER A 172 1.56 9.40 -14.49
C SER A 172 1.76 8.48 -13.29
N ARG A 173 0.89 8.63 -12.29
CA ARG A 173 0.69 7.63 -11.24
C ARG A 173 -0.67 6.98 -11.50
N CYS A 174 -0.68 5.68 -11.80
CA CYS A 174 -1.93 4.94 -11.94
C CYS A 174 -2.61 4.87 -10.57
N ASP A 175 -3.81 5.42 -10.45
CA ASP A 175 -4.60 5.41 -9.22
C ASP A 175 -5.89 4.60 -9.39
N ASP A 176 -5.76 3.38 -9.91
CA ASP A 176 -6.88 2.45 -10.10
C ASP A 176 -6.87 1.36 -9.01
N PRO A 177 -7.98 1.09 -8.32
CA PRO A 177 -8.04 0.01 -7.33
C PRO A 177 -7.78 -1.39 -7.90
N GLY A 178 -8.19 -1.65 -9.15
CA GLY A 178 -8.13 -2.97 -9.77
C GLY A 178 -6.87 -3.25 -10.59
N THR A 179 -6.12 -2.20 -10.90
CA THR A 179 -4.94 -2.27 -11.78
C THR A 179 -3.72 -1.79 -11.02
N TYR A 180 -2.67 -2.61 -11.02
CA TYR A 180 -1.36 -2.21 -10.54
C TYR A 180 -0.42 -2.04 -11.74
N VAL A 181 0.09 -0.83 -11.92
CA VAL A 181 1.17 -0.53 -12.86
C VAL A 181 2.44 -0.31 -12.05
N PRO A 182 3.45 -1.19 -12.16
CA PRO A 182 4.73 -1.00 -11.48
C PRO A 182 5.36 0.33 -11.87
N SER A 183 5.78 1.11 -10.87
CA SER A 183 6.41 2.41 -11.10
C SER A 183 7.46 2.68 -10.02
N ALA A 184 8.65 3.11 -10.45
CA ALA A 184 9.70 3.57 -9.54
C ALA A 184 9.58 5.07 -9.20
N CYS A 185 8.43 5.71 -9.47
CA CYS A 185 8.20 7.08 -9.04
C CYS A 185 8.37 7.21 -7.52
N PRO A 186 8.96 8.32 -7.02
CA PRO A 186 9.07 8.56 -5.59
C PRO A 186 7.71 8.45 -4.88
N GLY A 187 7.71 7.75 -3.75
CA GLY A 187 6.54 7.46 -2.94
C GLY A 187 5.85 6.13 -3.27
N ASN A 188 6.13 5.52 -4.42
CA ASN A 188 5.59 4.21 -4.78
C ASN A 188 6.45 3.08 -4.18
N ARG A 189 5.85 1.90 -4.03
CA ARG A 189 6.58 0.66 -3.76
C ARG A 189 7.53 0.38 -4.93
N ALA A 190 8.78 0.05 -4.63
CA ALA A 190 9.78 -0.32 -5.62
C ALA A 190 9.28 -1.46 -6.52
N PRO A 191 9.34 -1.33 -7.86
CA PRO A 191 8.91 -2.37 -8.78
C PRO A 191 9.69 -3.68 -8.60
N HIS A 192 8.97 -4.78 -8.57
CA HIS A 192 9.58 -6.11 -8.59
C HIS A 192 10.22 -6.40 -9.95
N PHE A 193 11.44 -6.96 -9.94
CA PHE A 193 12.00 -7.73 -11.05
C PHE A 193 12.94 -8.82 -10.50
N TRP A 194 13.24 -9.80 -11.34
CA TRP A 194 14.16 -10.88 -11.02
C TRP A 194 15.60 -10.47 -11.33
N LEU A 195 16.48 -10.64 -10.36
CA LEU A 195 17.92 -10.49 -10.54
C LEU A 195 18.48 -11.70 -11.30
N ARG A 196 19.67 -11.53 -11.91
CA ARG A 196 20.36 -12.60 -12.66
C ARG A 196 20.65 -13.85 -11.81
N ASP A 197 20.77 -13.71 -10.48
CA ASP A 197 21.00 -14.81 -9.54
C ASP A 197 19.70 -15.51 -9.08
N GLY A 198 18.55 -15.11 -9.64
CA GLY A 198 17.23 -15.69 -9.34
C GLY A 198 16.55 -15.12 -8.10
N LYS A 199 17.14 -14.13 -7.42
CA LYS A 199 16.51 -13.43 -6.30
C LYS A 199 15.58 -12.32 -6.76
N SER A 200 14.64 -11.94 -5.92
CA SER A 200 13.87 -10.72 -6.16
C SER A 200 14.72 -9.50 -5.84
N VAL A 201 14.58 -8.41 -6.60
CA VAL A 201 15.15 -7.12 -6.18
C VAL A 201 14.64 -6.69 -4.79
N LEU A 202 13.43 -7.12 -4.42
CA LEU A 202 12.82 -6.79 -3.14
C LEU A 202 13.59 -7.40 -1.95
N ASP A 203 14.36 -8.46 -2.19
CA ASP A 203 15.20 -9.12 -1.18
C ASP A 203 16.45 -8.28 -0.81
N LEU A 204 16.70 -7.17 -1.53
CA LEU A 204 17.76 -6.22 -1.25
C LEU A 204 17.35 -5.15 -0.22
N PHE A 205 16.08 -5.11 0.19
CA PHE A 205 15.51 -4.07 1.06
C PHE A 205 15.18 -4.61 2.46
N GLY A 206 14.99 -3.74 3.44
CA GLY A 206 14.58 -4.11 4.80
C GLY A 206 15.56 -3.68 5.90
N ASP A 207 16.86 -3.86 5.67
CA ASP A 207 17.90 -3.60 6.69
C ASP A 207 18.31 -2.12 6.81
N GLY A 208 17.96 -1.32 5.80
CA GLY A 208 18.40 0.07 5.67
C GLY A 208 17.94 0.68 4.36
N PHE A 209 18.53 1.81 3.98
CA PHE A 209 18.34 2.36 2.65
C PHE A 209 19.15 1.56 1.62
N ALA A 210 18.59 1.38 0.43
CA ALA A 210 19.28 0.77 -0.70
C ALA A 210 19.37 1.77 -1.86
N LEU A 211 20.57 2.10 -2.30
CA LEU A 211 20.81 2.88 -3.51
C LEU A 211 21.07 1.92 -4.67
N LEU A 212 20.08 1.78 -5.55
CA LEU A 212 20.21 1.02 -6.79
C LEU A 212 20.84 1.88 -7.86
N SER A 213 21.75 1.29 -8.63
CA SER A 213 22.40 1.94 -9.76
C SER A 213 22.37 1.09 -11.03
N PHE A 214 21.82 1.68 -12.08
CA PHE A 214 21.63 1.08 -13.40
C PHE A 214 22.69 1.54 -14.42
N ALA A 215 23.66 2.36 -14.00
CA ALA A 215 24.78 2.82 -14.80
C ALA A 215 26.09 2.83 -13.98
N GLU A 216 27.23 3.01 -14.63
CA GLU A 216 28.48 3.28 -13.90
C GLU A 216 28.41 4.64 -13.20
N PHE A 217 28.78 4.68 -11.93
CA PHE A 217 28.91 5.90 -11.13
C PHE A 217 29.87 5.65 -9.95
N ASP A 218 30.38 6.73 -9.34
CA ASP A 218 31.17 6.65 -8.10
C ASP A 218 30.24 6.72 -6.87
N PRO A 219 30.09 5.64 -6.08
CA PRO A 219 29.26 5.66 -4.88
C PRO A 219 29.97 6.28 -3.66
N GLY A 220 31.27 6.57 -3.74
CA GLY A 220 32.09 7.06 -2.63
C GLY A 220 31.48 8.25 -1.89
N PRO A 221 31.06 9.34 -2.59
CA PRO A 221 30.44 10.50 -1.95
C PRO A 221 29.17 10.15 -1.14
N ALA A 222 28.31 9.28 -1.66
CA ALA A 222 27.09 8.85 -0.99
C ALA A 222 27.39 7.98 0.25
N ILE A 223 28.33 7.04 0.13
CA ILE A 223 28.76 6.20 1.24
C ILE A 223 29.35 7.03 2.38
N GLU A 224 30.23 7.99 2.07
CA GLU A 224 30.86 8.85 3.08
C GLU A 224 29.87 9.84 3.72
N ALA A 225 28.90 10.33 2.96
CA ALA A 225 27.80 11.12 3.52
C ALA A 225 26.93 10.30 4.48
N ALA A 226 26.55 9.07 4.11
CA ALA A 226 25.74 8.19 4.96
C ALA A 226 26.46 7.81 6.26
N LYS A 227 27.76 7.47 6.18
CA LYS A 227 28.59 7.14 7.35
C LYS A 227 28.65 8.28 8.37
N ARG A 228 28.81 9.53 7.92
CA ARG A 228 28.90 10.72 8.80
C ARG A 228 27.68 10.89 9.71
N ILE A 229 26.51 10.49 9.24
CA ILE A 229 25.24 10.58 9.97
C ILE A 229 24.74 9.22 10.50
N ARG A 230 25.54 8.16 10.35
CA ARG A 230 25.21 6.77 10.71
C ARG A 230 23.93 6.25 10.05
N LEU A 231 23.64 6.72 8.83
CA LEU A 231 22.52 6.23 8.02
C LEU A 231 22.89 4.85 7.45
N PRO A 232 22.10 3.78 7.72
CA PRO A 232 22.32 2.48 7.09
C PRO A 232 22.06 2.58 5.58
N LEU A 233 23.11 2.42 4.77
CA LEU A 233 23.04 2.51 3.31
C LEU A 233 23.81 1.35 2.66
N SER A 234 23.11 0.60 1.82
CA SER A 234 23.69 -0.38 0.90
C SER A 234 23.62 0.15 -0.54
N VAL A 235 24.65 -0.10 -1.34
CA VAL A 235 24.70 0.32 -2.75
C VAL A 235 24.79 -0.90 -3.65
N TYR A 236 23.93 -0.99 -4.67
CA TYR A 236 23.85 -2.13 -5.57
C TYR A 236 23.95 -1.67 -7.03
N ARG A 237 24.92 -2.22 -7.76
CA ARG A 237 25.01 -2.06 -9.22
C ARG A 237 24.18 -3.15 -9.89
N ILE A 238 23.14 -2.75 -10.62
CA ILE A 238 22.24 -3.62 -11.37
C ILE A 238 22.51 -3.48 -12.86
N ASP A 239 23.29 -4.41 -13.42
CA ASP A 239 23.53 -4.48 -14.86
C ASP A 239 22.37 -5.22 -15.54
N ASP A 240 21.24 -4.53 -15.75
CA ASP A 240 20.08 -5.08 -16.43
C ASP A 240 19.29 -3.98 -17.16
N THR A 241 19.14 -4.12 -18.47
CA THR A 241 18.52 -3.10 -19.34
C THR A 241 17.02 -2.98 -19.09
N ASP A 242 16.33 -4.10 -18.86
CA ASP A 242 14.88 -4.10 -18.62
C ASP A 242 14.57 -3.47 -17.26
N ALA A 243 15.40 -3.76 -16.26
CA ALA A 243 15.31 -3.11 -14.96
C ALA A 243 15.58 -1.60 -15.05
N ALA A 244 16.56 -1.18 -15.86
CA ALA A 244 16.86 0.24 -16.08
C ALA A 244 15.69 0.99 -16.73
N VAL A 245 14.99 0.35 -17.69
CA VAL A 245 13.76 0.89 -18.30
C VAL A 245 12.65 0.99 -17.26
N LEU A 246 12.45 -0.04 -16.44
CA LEU A 246 11.42 -0.08 -15.40
C LEU A 246 11.61 0.98 -14.30
N TYR A 247 12.87 1.25 -13.93
CA TYR A 247 13.19 2.23 -12.88
C TYR A 247 13.36 3.66 -13.41
N GLU A 248 13.50 3.82 -14.74
CA GLU A 248 13.51 5.06 -15.53
C GLU A 248 14.64 6.06 -15.21
N ARG A 249 15.43 5.83 -14.17
CA ARG A 249 16.54 6.68 -13.74
C ARG A 249 17.75 5.84 -13.39
N LYS A 250 18.95 6.40 -13.58
CA LYS A 250 20.19 5.67 -13.32
C LYS A 250 20.38 5.35 -11.84
N LEU A 251 19.92 6.20 -10.93
CA LEU A 251 20.07 6.06 -9.49
C LEU A 251 18.70 6.13 -8.82
N VAL A 252 18.40 5.16 -7.96
CA VAL A 252 17.13 5.09 -7.23
C VAL A 252 17.39 4.72 -5.77
N LEU A 253 16.95 5.59 -4.86
CA LEU A 253 17.09 5.39 -3.41
C LEU A 253 15.81 4.80 -2.85
N ILE A 254 15.92 3.60 -2.29
CA ILE A 254 14.83 2.82 -1.70
C ILE A 254 14.94 2.89 -0.17
N ARG A 255 13.80 3.11 0.49
CA ARG A 255 13.65 3.09 1.94
C ARG A 255 13.74 1.68 2.52
N PRO A 256 13.96 1.55 3.84
CA PRO A 256 13.87 0.26 4.53
C PRO A 256 12.54 -0.48 4.30
N ASP A 257 11.44 0.26 4.11
CA ASP A 257 10.12 -0.32 3.83
C ASP A 257 9.84 -0.64 2.35
N GLY A 258 10.86 -0.56 1.50
CA GLY A 258 10.77 -0.90 0.08
C GLY A 258 10.07 0.17 -0.79
N HIS A 259 9.81 1.37 -0.27
CA HIS A 259 9.28 2.48 -1.07
C HIS A 259 10.41 3.37 -1.63
N VAL A 260 10.21 3.91 -2.82
CA VAL A 260 11.18 4.83 -3.44
C VAL A 260 11.15 6.16 -2.70
N ALA A 261 12.29 6.59 -2.16
CA ALA A 261 12.44 7.89 -1.50
C ALA A 261 12.80 9.00 -2.49
N TRP A 262 13.63 8.66 -3.48
CA TRP A 262 14.20 9.57 -4.46
C TRP A 262 14.72 8.78 -5.67
N ARG A 263 14.76 9.42 -6.85
CA ARG A 263 15.48 8.93 -8.02
C ARG A 263 16.06 10.07 -8.85
N GLY A 264 17.12 9.80 -9.59
CA GLY A 264 17.78 10.76 -10.47
C GLY A 264 18.83 10.10 -11.36
N ASP A 265 19.32 10.82 -12.36
CA ASP A 265 20.37 10.29 -13.24
C ASP A 265 21.78 10.50 -12.69
N ASP A 266 21.94 11.45 -11.77
CA ASP A 266 23.19 11.77 -11.09
C ASP A 266 22.91 12.01 -9.60
N LEU A 267 23.92 11.85 -8.74
CA LEU A 267 23.80 12.24 -7.34
C LEU A 267 23.59 13.76 -7.27
N PRO A 268 22.72 14.25 -6.36
CA PRO A 268 22.53 15.68 -6.19
C PRO A 268 23.81 16.34 -5.65
N ASP A 269 24.01 17.62 -5.98
CA ASP A 269 25.15 18.41 -5.47
C ASP A 269 25.20 18.41 -3.93
N ASP A 270 24.03 18.47 -3.29
CA ASP A 270 23.89 18.35 -1.83
C ASP A 270 23.29 16.99 -1.42
N ILE A 271 24.17 15.98 -1.33
CA ILE A 271 23.83 14.66 -0.80
C ILE A 271 23.38 14.72 0.66
N SER A 272 23.86 15.71 1.43
CA SER A 272 23.48 15.86 2.85
C SER A 272 22.02 16.28 2.95
N GLU A 273 21.55 17.20 2.09
CA GLU A 273 20.15 17.59 2.01
C GLU A 273 19.25 16.41 1.59
N LEU A 274 19.68 15.59 0.63
CA LEU A 274 18.99 14.36 0.24
C LEU A 274 18.79 13.44 1.47
N PHE A 275 19.86 13.11 2.18
CA PHE A 275 19.78 12.22 3.33
C PHE A 275 19.04 12.82 4.52
N ASP A 276 19.19 14.12 4.77
CA ASP A 276 18.43 14.82 5.79
C ASP A 276 16.93 14.80 5.48
N THR A 277 16.53 14.93 4.22
CA THR A 277 15.13 14.86 3.82
C THR A 277 14.56 13.46 4.05
N VAL A 278 15.17 12.42 3.48
CA VAL A 278 14.62 11.05 3.53
C VAL A 278 14.65 10.42 4.92
N ARG A 279 15.52 10.91 5.83
CA ARG A 279 15.53 10.50 7.24
C ARG A 279 14.66 11.41 8.13
N GLY A 280 13.97 12.41 7.58
CA GLY A 280 13.09 13.31 8.34
C GLY A 280 13.82 14.36 9.20
N ALA A 281 15.06 14.70 8.87
CA ALA A 281 15.83 15.78 9.52
C ALA A 281 15.81 17.11 8.76
N GLY A 282 15.42 17.09 7.48
CA GLY A 282 15.32 18.27 6.62
C GLY A 282 14.25 19.28 7.07
N SER A 283 14.33 20.49 6.51
CA SER A 283 13.30 21.50 6.72
C SER A 283 12.02 21.12 5.94
N VAL A 284 10.84 21.30 6.55
CA VAL A 284 9.54 20.99 5.92
C VAL A 284 9.33 21.78 4.61
N VAL A 285 10.10 22.86 4.41
CA VAL A 285 10.00 23.77 3.28
C VAL A 285 10.58 23.19 1.98
N SER A 286 11.62 22.33 2.02
CA SER A 286 12.20 21.75 0.80
C SER A 286 11.25 20.77 0.11
N ALA A 287 10.47 19.98 0.85
CA ALA A 287 9.52 19.02 0.29
C ALA A 287 8.35 19.68 -0.48
N CYS A 288 7.99 20.93 -0.13
CA CYS A 288 6.91 21.68 -0.79
C CYS A 288 7.36 22.51 -2.00
N ARG A 289 8.67 22.75 -2.20
CA ARG A 289 9.16 23.66 -3.27
C ARG A 289 8.79 23.21 -4.69
N ALA A 290 8.54 21.91 -4.91
CA ALA A 290 8.15 21.38 -6.22
C ALA A 290 6.69 21.69 -6.63
N ARG A 291 5.83 22.19 -5.72
CA ARG A 291 4.37 22.28 -5.94
C ARG A 291 3.81 23.70 -6.10
N LEU A 292 4.61 24.76 -5.97
CA LEU A 292 4.10 26.15 -5.95
C LEU A 292 4.10 26.88 -7.31
N SER A 293 4.29 26.19 -8.45
CA SER A 293 4.36 26.86 -9.76
C SER A 293 3.15 26.69 -10.68
N GLU A 294 2.05 26.04 -10.28
CA GLU A 294 0.82 26.04 -11.12
C GLU A 294 -0.47 26.24 -10.31
N PRO A 295 -1.37 27.16 -10.75
CA PRO A 295 -2.66 27.35 -10.13
C PRO A 295 -3.60 26.19 -10.46
N LEU A 296 -4.25 25.64 -9.44
CA LEU A 296 -5.35 24.69 -9.57
C LEU A 296 -6.48 25.33 -10.40
N SER A 297 -6.59 24.99 -11.68
CA SER A 297 -7.79 25.29 -12.46
C SER A 297 -8.88 24.30 -12.09
N ALA A 298 -9.98 24.84 -11.56
CA ALA A 298 -11.19 24.11 -11.27
C ALA A 298 -11.96 23.78 -12.57
N SER A 299 -12.30 22.51 -12.75
CA SER A 299 -13.45 22.06 -13.54
C SER A 299 -13.81 20.64 -13.14
#